data_AF-A0A7C1DPB9-F1
#
_entry.id   AF-A0A7C1DPB9-F1
#
_cell.length_a   1.000
_cell.length_b   1.000
_cell.length_c   1.000
_cell.angle_alpha   90.00
_cell.angle_beta   90.00
_cell.angle_gamma   90.00
#
_symmetry.space_group_name_H-M   'P 1'
#
loop_
_entity.id
_entity.type
_entity.pdbx_description
1 polymer ?
#
loop_
_entity_poly.entity_id
_entity_poly.type
_entity_poly.pdbx_seq_one_letter_code
_entity_poly.pdbx_strand_id
1 'polypeptide(L)'
;MVFGAEVIIIDPEEEYRTLCDAVGGNYIDFSPDSPAKINPFDLSGIAVEGENELGQKLLSLHTLLKLIMGELNPKEEAVLDRALIETYRMKGITPDPETQMTKEPPVMEDLYKVLLGAAEPEARGMAERLEKFIRGSLSGIFDSQSTIQLGNKMTVFSTKNLEELLRPIAFYMILDYVWTTIRKDLKKRILIVEEAWYLMENEDSARFIYGIAKRARKYYLGLTTISQDVDDFLKSNYGKAIVTNSSIQILLKQHPAAIDLVADTFYLSEGEKRLLLGAGQGEGLFFAGTNHVAIKIKASPEEHKLITTDPKEILRLREEGIIAQKPVVEAQKPAYQPYKPEDTQKYETYDKEGQPKTEFQPKSSNTTGTPPPNTPVEITKPNNRINSTPQQAPPPAKNPNPVSTPVPTSNPKPTPKPPLPKPTENTIIDQMSTLNPNAEPMIGNIDLKGPSQ
;
A
#
# COMPACT_ATOMS: atom_id res chain seq x y z
N MET A 1 -2.99 1.50 -25.71
CA MET A 1 -2.67 0.05 -25.58
C MET A 1 -4.00 -0.70 -25.62
N VAL A 2 -4.13 -1.94 -25.12
CA VAL A 2 -5.35 -2.80 -25.15
C VAL A 2 -6.65 -1.98 -25.29
N PHE A 3 -7.35 -2.11 -26.43
CA PHE A 3 -8.60 -1.40 -26.78
C PHE A 3 -8.57 0.15 -26.67
N GLY A 4 -7.40 0.76 -26.85
CA GLY A 4 -7.20 2.21 -26.75
C GLY A 4 -7.02 2.74 -25.32
N ALA A 5 -6.89 1.87 -24.30
CA ALA A 5 -6.67 2.29 -22.92
C ALA A 5 -5.19 2.60 -22.62
N GLU A 6 -4.96 3.55 -21.71
CA GLU A 6 -3.68 3.73 -21.00
C GLU A 6 -3.63 2.75 -19.82
N VAL A 7 -2.46 2.15 -19.57
CA VAL A 7 -2.29 1.19 -18.47
C VAL A 7 -1.39 1.81 -17.41
N ILE A 8 -1.80 1.73 -16.15
CA ILE A 8 -1.04 2.20 -14.99
C ILE A 8 -0.88 1.00 -14.07
N ILE A 9 0.34 0.70 -13.65
CA ILE A 9 0.65 -0.48 -12.83
C ILE A 9 1.44 -0.03 -11.60
N ILE A 10 1.10 -0.56 -10.43
CA ILE A 10 1.94 -0.53 -9.24
C ILE A 10 2.52 -1.94 -9.08
N ASP A 11 3.86 -2.04 -9.14
CA ASP A 11 4.62 -3.29 -9.27
C ASP A 11 5.70 -3.37 -8.17
N PRO A 12 5.51 -4.21 -7.13
CA PRO A 12 6.49 -4.38 -6.06
C PRO A 12 7.67 -5.27 -6.43
N GLU A 13 7.64 -6.02 -7.54
CA GLU A 13 8.62 -7.08 -7.83
C GLU A 13 9.45 -6.88 -9.12
N GLU A 14 9.16 -5.83 -9.91
CA GLU A 14 9.75 -5.54 -11.23
C GLU A 14 9.39 -6.62 -12.27
N GLU A 15 8.17 -7.16 -12.22
CA GLU A 15 7.70 -8.14 -13.21
C GLU A 15 7.32 -7.48 -14.54
N TYR A 16 6.92 -6.20 -14.52
CA TYR A 16 6.39 -5.50 -15.69
C TYR A 16 7.44 -4.73 -16.48
N ARG A 17 8.71 -4.76 -16.06
CA ARG A 17 9.79 -3.95 -16.68
C ARG A 17 9.98 -4.25 -18.16
N THR A 18 10.19 -5.52 -18.51
CA THR A 18 10.42 -5.95 -19.89
C THR A 18 9.23 -5.60 -20.79
N LEU A 19 8.02 -5.83 -20.30
CA LEU A 19 6.79 -5.47 -21.01
C LEU A 19 6.68 -3.96 -21.22
N CYS A 20 6.95 -3.16 -20.18
CA CYS A 20 6.91 -1.70 -20.23
C CYS A 20 7.89 -1.15 -21.27
N ASP A 21 9.13 -1.65 -21.29
CA ASP A 21 10.16 -1.22 -22.25
C ASP A 21 9.75 -1.59 -23.69
N ALA A 22 9.23 -2.82 -23.90
CA ALA A 22 8.82 -3.31 -25.22
C ALA A 22 7.68 -2.48 -25.86
N VAL A 23 6.82 -1.89 -25.04
CA VAL A 23 5.69 -1.06 -25.52
C VAL A 23 5.99 0.44 -25.54
N GLY A 24 7.22 0.84 -25.20
CA GLY A 24 7.64 2.24 -25.06
C GLY A 24 6.89 2.95 -23.93
N GLY A 25 6.64 2.23 -22.82
CA GLY A 25 6.03 2.74 -21.61
C GLY A 25 6.98 3.60 -20.77
N ASN A 26 6.46 4.15 -19.68
CA ASN A 26 7.25 4.82 -18.66
C ASN A 26 7.47 3.89 -17.46
N TYR A 27 8.71 3.48 -17.21
CA TYR A 27 9.06 2.72 -16.01
C TYR A 27 9.65 3.66 -14.96
N ILE A 28 8.94 3.83 -13.85
CA ILE A 28 9.29 4.74 -12.77
C ILE A 28 9.76 3.89 -11.58
N ASP A 29 11.05 3.96 -11.26
CA ASP A 29 11.54 3.45 -9.97
C ASP A 29 11.12 4.45 -8.88
N PHE A 30 10.31 4.01 -7.93
CA PHE A 30 9.86 4.84 -6.81
C PHE A 30 10.68 4.47 -5.58
N SER A 31 11.82 5.16 -5.43
CA SER A 31 12.83 4.91 -4.40
C SER A 31 13.42 6.23 -3.88
N PRO A 32 14.10 6.26 -2.71
CA PRO A 32 14.73 7.47 -2.18
C PRO A 32 15.69 8.14 -3.16
N ASP A 33 16.50 7.33 -3.86
CA ASP A 33 17.53 7.80 -4.80
C ASP A 33 16.98 8.14 -6.19
N SER A 34 15.72 7.80 -6.48
CA SER A 34 15.11 8.07 -7.77
C SER A 34 14.81 9.56 -7.96
N PRO A 35 15.06 10.14 -9.16
CA PRO A 35 14.62 11.51 -9.46
C PRO A 35 13.11 11.66 -9.60
N ALA A 36 12.37 10.55 -9.71
CA ALA A 36 10.92 10.56 -9.82
C ALA A 36 10.29 10.75 -8.44
N LYS A 37 9.63 11.89 -8.23
CA LYS A 37 9.01 12.28 -6.97
C LYS A 37 7.51 12.50 -7.13
N ILE A 38 6.76 12.20 -6.07
CA ILE A 38 5.32 12.47 -5.95
C ILE A 38 5.13 13.34 -4.72
N ASN A 39 4.53 14.52 -4.93
CA ASN A 39 4.08 15.36 -3.84
C ASN A 39 2.69 14.90 -3.35
N PRO A 40 2.55 14.41 -2.11
CA PRO A 40 1.24 14.01 -1.60
C PRO A 40 0.27 15.18 -1.42
N PHE A 41 0.77 16.42 -1.39
CA PHE A 41 -0.03 17.64 -1.27
C PHE A 41 -0.53 18.18 -2.62
N ASP A 42 -0.24 17.48 -3.73
CA ASP A 42 -0.71 17.92 -5.04
C ASP A 42 -2.24 17.95 -5.11
N LEU A 43 -2.76 19.02 -5.70
CA LEU A 43 -4.16 19.16 -6.08
C LEU A 43 -4.32 18.86 -7.57
N SER A 44 -5.50 18.37 -7.96
CA SER A 44 -5.82 18.19 -9.37
C SER A 44 -5.93 19.54 -10.10
N GLY A 45 -6.32 20.59 -9.37
CA GLY A 45 -6.43 21.95 -9.89
C GLY A 45 -7.69 22.13 -10.74
N ILE A 46 -8.74 21.34 -10.47
CA ILE A 46 -9.96 21.33 -11.27
C ILE A 46 -11.15 21.53 -10.36
N ALA A 47 -11.89 22.59 -10.65
CA ALA A 47 -13.17 22.86 -10.02
C ALA A 47 -14.24 21.94 -10.63
N VAL A 48 -14.75 21.00 -9.84
CA VAL A 48 -15.97 20.24 -10.15
C VAL A 48 -17.09 20.79 -9.27
N GLU A 49 -18.21 21.16 -9.89
CA GLU A 49 -19.36 21.73 -9.18
C GLU A 49 -19.85 20.79 -8.06
N GLY A 50 -19.98 21.32 -6.85
CA GLY A 50 -20.40 20.57 -5.67
C GLY A 50 -19.30 19.72 -5.01
N GLU A 51 -18.08 19.68 -5.55
CA GLU A 51 -16.95 19.00 -4.91
C GLU A 51 -16.05 19.98 -4.15
N ASN A 52 -15.66 19.60 -2.92
CA ASN A 52 -14.63 20.29 -2.15
C ASN A 52 -13.28 19.57 -2.34
N GLU A 53 -12.51 19.99 -3.35
CA GLU A 53 -11.23 19.38 -3.69
C GLU A 53 -10.22 19.46 -2.54
N LEU A 54 -9.97 20.66 -2.01
CA LEU A 54 -9.05 20.87 -0.89
C LEU A 54 -9.47 20.02 0.32
N GLY A 55 -10.75 20.00 0.68
CA GLY A 55 -11.26 19.17 1.77
C GLY A 55 -11.02 17.68 1.56
N GLN A 56 -11.24 17.16 0.34
CA GLN A 56 -10.93 15.76 0.02
C GLN A 56 -9.43 15.46 0.12
N LYS A 57 -8.59 16.40 -0.33
CA LYS A 57 -7.12 16.27 -0.23
C LYS A 57 -6.66 16.28 1.22
N LEU A 58 -7.21 17.16 2.07
CA LEU A 58 -6.92 17.18 3.50
C LEU A 58 -7.26 15.83 4.16
N LEU A 59 -8.41 15.23 3.83
CA LEU A 59 -8.77 13.89 4.30
C LEU A 59 -7.79 12.80 3.82
N SER A 60 -7.34 12.88 2.57
CA SER A 60 -6.32 11.97 2.02
C SER A 60 -4.99 12.10 2.78
N LEU A 61 -4.57 13.34 3.05
CA LEU A 61 -3.36 13.63 3.84
C LEU A 61 -3.47 13.14 5.28
N HIS A 62 -4.64 13.24 5.92
CA HIS A 62 -4.87 12.63 7.24
C HIS A 62 -4.60 11.12 7.22
N THR A 63 -5.14 10.40 6.24
CA THR A 63 -4.89 8.97 6.09
C THR A 63 -3.40 8.68 5.84
N LEU A 64 -2.76 9.41 4.92
CA LEU A 64 -1.33 9.24 4.66
C LEU A 64 -0.49 9.46 5.94
N LEU A 65 -0.78 10.51 6.69
CA LEU A 65 -0.02 10.86 7.88
C LEU A 65 -0.25 9.88 9.03
N LYS A 66 -1.41 9.23 9.11
CA LYS A 66 -1.63 8.08 10.01
C LYS A 66 -0.80 6.86 9.60
N LEU A 67 -0.64 6.59 8.31
CA LEU A 67 0.26 5.53 7.84
C LEU A 67 1.72 5.83 8.20
N ILE A 68 2.12 7.11 8.18
CA ILE A 68 3.48 7.57 8.46
C ILE A 68 3.77 7.62 9.98
N MET A 69 2.86 8.19 10.77
CA MET A 69 3.05 8.49 12.20
C MET A 69 2.43 7.46 13.15
N GLY A 70 1.67 6.51 12.62
CA GLY A 70 0.85 5.57 13.38
C GLY A 70 -0.48 6.17 13.85
N GLU A 71 -1.11 5.52 14.82
CA GLU A 71 -2.36 5.99 15.40
C GLU A 71 -2.20 7.39 16.02
N LEU A 72 -3.21 8.23 15.78
CA LEU A 72 -3.33 9.58 16.33
C LEU A 72 -4.53 9.62 17.26
N ASN A 73 -4.38 10.22 18.43
CA ASN A 73 -5.49 10.45 19.33
C ASN A 73 -6.36 11.65 18.86
N PRO A 74 -7.59 11.83 19.37
CA PRO A 74 -8.48 12.90 18.90
C PRO A 74 -7.91 14.33 19.01
N LYS A 75 -7.00 14.59 19.96
CA LYS A 75 -6.33 15.90 20.06
C LYS A 75 -5.27 16.06 18.97
N GLU A 76 -4.46 15.03 18.75
CA GLU A 76 -3.48 14.98 17.66
C GLU A 76 -4.17 15.16 16.30
N GLU A 77 -5.30 14.48 16.06
CA GLU A 77 -6.10 14.64 14.84
C GLU A 77 -6.58 16.10 14.66
N ALA A 78 -7.09 16.72 15.71
CA ALA A 78 -7.56 18.11 15.66
C ALA A 78 -6.42 19.12 15.43
N VAL A 79 -5.23 18.86 15.98
CA VAL A 79 -4.02 19.67 15.74
C VAL A 79 -3.54 19.48 14.32
N LEU A 80 -3.52 18.23 13.83
CA LEU A 80 -3.09 17.91 12.47
C LEU A 80 -4.00 18.57 11.43
N ASP A 81 -5.31 18.55 11.64
CA ASP A 81 -6.27 19.19 10.73
C ASP A 81 -5.99 20.70 10.58
N ARG A 82 -5.80 21.40 11.72
CA ARG A 82 -5.43 22.83 11.72
C ARG A 82 -4.08 23.06 11.05
N ALA A 83 -3.09 22.21 11.32
CA ALA A 83 -1.76 22.33 10.75
C ALA A 83 -1.79 22.15 9.22
N LEU A 84 -2.55 21.18 8.70
CA LEU A 84 -2.71 20.98 7.27
C LEU A 84 -3.38 22.18 6.59
N ILE A 85 -4.47 22.71 7.17
CA ILE A 85 -5.13 23.91 6.65
C ILE A 85 -4.16 25.09 6.62
N GLU A 86 -3.42 25.31 7.71
CA GLU A 86 -2.43 26.37 7.80
C GLU A 86 -1.30 26.21 6.78
N THR A 87 -0.85 24.97 6.56
CA THR A 87 0.21 24.64 5.59
C THR A 87 -0.19 25.06 4.17
N TYR A 88 -1.43 24.76 3.73
CA TYR A 88 -1.94 25.25 2.44
C TYR A 88 -2.12 26.77 2.44
N ARG A 89 -2.63 27.34 3.53
CA ARG A 89 -2.86 28.79 3.65
C ARG A 89 -1.55 29.58 3.51
N MET A 90 -0.44 29.08 4.04
CA MET A 90 0.89 29.69 3.90
C MET A 90 1.39 29.74 2.45
N LYS A 91 0.90 28.84 1.57
CA LYS A 91 1.14 28.88 0.12
C LYS A 91 0.10 29.72 -0.64
N GLY A 92 -0.85 30.33 0.07
CA GLY A 92 -1.95 31.10 -0.50
C GLY A 92 -3.04 30.23 -1.12
N ILE A 93 -3.09 28.94 -0.79
CA ILE A 93 -4.13 28.01 -1.24
C ILE A 93 -5.28 28.03 -0.22
N THR A 94 -6.49 28.19 -0.72
CA THR A 94 -7.70 28.32 0.09
C THR A 94 -8.82 27.45 -0.51
N PRO A 95 -10.01 27.38 0.11
CA PRO A 95 -11.17 26.71 -0.50
C PRO A 95 -11.60 27.30 -1.86
N ASP A 96 -11.13 28.50 -2.23
CA ASP A 96 -11.32 29.05 -3.57
C ASP A 96 -10.58 28.21 -4.63
N PRO A 97 -11.30 27.60 -5.60
CA PRO A 97 -10.69 26.78 -6.64
C PRO A 97 -9.64 27.49 -7.50
N GLU A 98 -9.71 28.82 -7.68
CA GLU A 98 -8.72 29.56 -8.46
C GLU A 98 -7.32 29.47 -7.81
N THR A 99 -7.27 29.53 -6.48
CA THR A 99 -6.01 29.41 -5.74
C THR A 99 -5.40 28.01 -5.83
N GLN A 100 -6.23 26.98 -5.96
CA GLN A 100 -5.82 25.57 -6.05
C GLN A 100 -5.23 25.22 -7.42
N MET A 101 -5.59 25.97 -8.46
CA MET A 101 -5.09 25.79 -9.82
C MET A 101 -3.78 26.56 -10.08
N THR A 102 -3.59 27.70 -9.42
CA THR A 102 -2.54 28.67 -9.77
C THR A 102 -1.35 28.71 -8.82
N LYS A 103 -1.51 28.21 -7.59
CA LYS A 103 -0.46 28.23 -6.58
C LYS A 103 0.25 26.88 -6.51
N GLU A 104 1.54 26.94 -6.21
CA GLU A 104 2.33 25.73 -5.95
C GLU A 104 1.90 25.10 -4.62
N PRO A 105 1.54 23.80 -4.59
CA PRO A 105 1.16 23.13 -3.36
C PRO A 105 2.34 23.04 -2.38
N PRO A 106 2.06 22.94 -1.06
CA PRO A 106 3.10 22.72 -0.06
C PRO A 106 3.78 21.36 -0.23
N VAL A 107 4.86 21.14 0.50
CA VAL A 107 5.51 19.82 0.66
C VAL A 107 5.48 19.38 2.12
N MET A 108 5.95 18.16 2.40
CA MET A 108 5.96 17.59 3.75
C MET A 108 6.78 18.44 4.74
N GLU A 109 7.88 19.06 4.30
CA GLU A 109 8.68 19.97 5.12
C GLU A 109 7.90 21.22 5.55
N ASP A 110 7.00 21.73 4.70
CA ASP A 110 6.16 22.87 5.08
C ASP A 110 5.24 22.50 6.25
N LEU A 111 4.60 21.32 6.20
CA LEU A 111 3.78 20.81 7.31
C LEU A 111 4.62 20.60 8.58
N TYR A 112 5.81 20.02 8.45
CA TYR A 112 6.72 19.83 9.58
C TYR A 112 7.09 21.15 10.25
N LYS A 113 7.37 22.21 9.47
CA LYS A 113 7.65 23.55 10.00
C LYS A 113 6.44 24.15 10.72
N VAL A 114 5.23 23.97 10.18
CA VAL A 114 3.98 24.40 10.83
C VAL A 114 3.79 23.69 12.17
N LEU A 115 3.99 22.37 12.22
CA LEU A 115 3.88 21.60 13.46
C LEU A 115 4.93 21.97 14.50
N LEU A 116 6.16 22.27 14.09
CA LEU A 116 7.22 22.75 15.00
C LEU A 116 6.92 24.12 15.59
N GLY A 117 6.24 24.99 14.83
CA GLY A 117 5.88 26.34 15.25
C GLY A 117 4.59 26.42 16.07
N ALA A 118 3.82 25.34 16.14
CA ALA A 118 2.59 25.28 16.91
C ALA A 118 2.87 25.27 18.42
N ALA A 119 2.00 25.91 19.19
CA ALA A 119 2.15 26.02 20.64
C ALA A 119 1.70 24.75 21.37
N GLU A 120 0.84 23.95 20.73
CA GLU A 120 0.31 22.71 21.27
C GLU A 120 1.40 21.64 21.43
N PRO A 121 1.56 21.03 22.62
CA PRO A 121 2.53 19.95 22.84
C PRO A 121 2.35 18.75 21.91
N GLU A 122 1.11 18.43 21.54
CA GLU A 122 0.78 17.35 20.60
C GLU A 122 1.41 17.57 19.21
N ALA A 123 1.59 18.83 18.78
CA ALA A 123 2.20 19.15 17.48
C ALA A 123 3.69 18.78 17.45
N ARG A 124 4.39 18.98 18.57
CA ARG A 124 5.82 18.65 18.71
C ARG A 124 6.05 17.15 18.51
N GLY A 125 5.25 16.32 19.17
CA GLY A 125 5.35 14.86 19.05
C GLY A 125 5.09 14.36 17.62
N MET A 126 4.13 14.95 16.91
CA MET A 126 3.88 14.65 15.49
C MET A 126 5.06 15.08 14.60
N ALA A 127 5.61 16.28 14.81
CA ALA A 127 6.77 16.76 14.07
C ALA A 127 7.98 15.83 14.21
N GLU A 128 8.27 15.36 15.43
CA GLU A 128 9.37 14.42 15.71
C GLU A 128 9.19 13.07 14.97
N ARG A 129 7.95 12.58 14.85
CA ARG A 129 7.66 11.36 14.07
C ARG A 129 7.84 11.56 12.57
N LEU A 130 7.55 12.76 12.05
CA LEU A 130 7.74 13.12 10.64
C LEU A 130 9.21 13.35 10.28
N GLU A 131 10.03 13.80 11.22
CA GLU A 131 11.41 14.19 10.97
C GLU A 131 12.23 13.10 10.25
N LYS A 132 12.03 11.82 10.61
CA LYS A 132 12.75 10.69 9.98
C LYS A 132 12.48 10.52 8.47
N PHE A 133 11.32 10.99 7.99
CA PHE A 133 10.89 10.91 6.59
C PHE A 133 11.27 12.15 5.77
N ILE A 134 11.72 13.21 6.44
CA ILE A 134 12.09 14.48 5.81
C ILE A 134 13.61 14.64 5.83
N ARG A 135 14.24 14.43 7.00
CA ARG A 135 15.68 14.65 7.23
C ARG A 135 16.43 13.40 7.67
N GLY A 136 15.71 12.32 7.99
CA GLY A 136 16.31 11.09 8.49
C GLY A 136 16.59 10.05 7.42
N SER A 137 16.72 8.80 7.88
CA SER A 137 17.07 7.64 7.05
C SER A 137 16.02 7.25 6.01
N LEU A 138 14.77 7.73 6.15
CA LEU A 138 13.66 7.44 5.24
C LEU A 138 13.31 8.67 4.38
N SER A 139 14.22 9.63 4.26
CA SER A 139 14.06 10.83 3.44
C SER A 139 14.13 10.53 1.95
N GLY A 140 13.72 11.51 1.13
CA GLY A 140 13.88 11.47 -0.32
C GLY A 140 12.63 11.05 -1.10
N ILE A 141 11.64 10.38 -0.51
CA ILE A 141 10.43 9.97 -1.27
C ILE A 141 9.28 10.98 -1.12
N PHE A 142 9.14 11.54 0.09
CA PHE A 142 7.88 12.14 0.56
C PHE A 142 7.86 13.67 0.55
N ASP A 143 9.02 14.30 0.38
CA ASP A 143 9.23 15.72 0.59
C ASP A 143 9.82 16.39 -0.66
N SER A 144 9.03 16.46 -1.73
CA SER A 144 9.42 17.07 -2.99
C SER A 144 8.19 17.41 -3.82
N GLN A 145 8.33 18.39 -4.70
CA GLN A 145 7.33 18.63 -5.75
C GLN A 145 7.27 17.43 -6.71
N SER A 146 6.08 17.16 -7.27
CA SER A 146 5.92 16.08 -8.24
C SER A 146 6.73 16.35 -9.51
N THR A 147 7.53 15.36 -9.92
CA THR A 147 8.32 15.43 -11.16
C THR A 147 7.81 14.47 -12.24
N ILE A 148 6.88 13.58 -11.87
CA ILE A 148 6.35 12.55 -12.75
C ILE A 148 5.15 13.05 -13.56
N GLN A 149 4.91 12.41 -14.72
CA GLN A 149 3.75 12.67 -15.56
C GLN A 149 3.16 11.34 -16.04
N LEU A 150 1.82 11.25 -16.00
CA LEU A 150 1.09 10.18 -16.67
C LEU A 150 0.88 10.60 -18.12
N GLY A 151 1.54 9.94 -19.07
CA GLY A 151 1.42 10.34 -20.49
C GLY A 151 1.80 9.27 -21.50
N ASN A 152 2.34 8.14 -21.06
CA ASN A 152 2.69 7.04 -21.94
C ASN A 152 1.58 6.00 -22.01
N LYS A 153 1.59 5.17 -23.06
CA LYS A 153 0.60 4.10 -23.26
C LYS A 153 0.53 3.14 -22.06
N MET A 154 1.64 3.00 -21.33
CA MET A 154 1.79 2.23 -20.10
C MET A 154 2.72 3.00 -19.15
N THR A 155 2.37 3.07 -17.87
CA THR A 155 3.21 3.61 -16.80
C THR A 155 3.30 2.57 -15.69
N VAL A 156 4.51 2.21 -15.27
CA VAL A 156 4.76 1.25 -14.19
C VAL A 156 5.46 1.98 -13.06
N PHE A 157 4.86 1.97 -11.88
CA PHE A 157 5.45 2.43 -10.64
C PHE A 157 6.05 1.24 -9.90
N SER A 158 7.37 1.17 -9.88
CA SER A 158 8.08 0.11 -9.18
C SER A 158 8.38 0.49 -7.75
N THR A 159 7.98 -0.34 -6.80
CA THR A 159 8.30 -0.18 -5.37
C THR A 159 9.30 -1.22 -4.87
N LYS A 160 9.99 -1.89 -5.78
CA LYS A 160 10.92 -2.97 -5.46
C LYS A 160 12.09 -2.54 -4.57
N ASN A 161 12.63 -1.36 -4.87
CA ASN A 161 13.78 -0.80 -4.14
C ASN A 161 13.36 -0.06 -2.87
N LEU A 162 12.08 -0.17 -2.46
CA LEU A 162 11.61 0.33 -1.17
C LEU A 162 11.73 -0.73 -0.08
N GLU A 163 12.12 -0.25 1.10
CA GLU A 163 11.94 -1.02 2.33
C GLU A 163 10.46 -1.40 2.51
N GLU A 164 10.22 -2.61 3.01
CA GLU A 164 8.89 -3.18 3.14
C GLU A 164 7.95 -2.29 3.96
N LEU A 165 8.45 -1.68 5.04
CA LEU A 165 7.73 -0.71 5.87
C LEU A 165 7.20 0.50 5.06
N LEU A 166 7.89 0.91 4.01
CA LEU A 166 7.51 2.07 3.19
C LEU A 166 6.49 1.71 2.10
N ARG A 167 6.28 0.41 1.81
CA ARG A 167 5.39 -0.01 0.72
C ARG A 167 3.96 0.47 0.93
N PRO A 168 3.29 0.30 2.08
CA PRO A 168 1.92 0.79 2.25
C PRO A 168 1.79 2.30 2.03
N ILE A 169 2.78 3.08 2.49
CA ILE A 169 2.84 4.54 2.33
C ILE A 169 3.00 4.89 0.84
N ALA A 170 3.93 4.24 0.15
CA ALA A 170 4.19 4.45 -1.27
C ALA A 170 2.98 4.06 -2.13
N PHE A 171 2.36 2.91 -1.88
CA PHE A 171 1.14 2.48 -2.57
C PHE A 171 0.02 3.50 -2.39
N TYR A 172 -0.20 3.98 -1.17
CA TYR A 172 -1.21 5.00 -0.90
C TYR A 172 -0.94 6.28 -1.71
N MET A 173 0.31 6.77 -1.69
CA MET A 173 0.69 7.99 -2.42
C MET A 173 0.58 7.84 -3.93
N ILE A 174 1.02 6.73 -4.49
CA ILE A 174 0.89 6.47 -5.93
C ILE A 174 -0.59 6.41 -6.31
N LEU A 175 -1.42 5.74 -5.52
CA LEU A 175 -2.86 5.70 -5.75
C LEU A 175 -3.52 7.07 -5.66
N ASP A 176 -3.16 7.86 -4.65
CA ASP A 176 -3.68 9.22 -4.49
C ASP A 176 -3.24 10.15 -5.63
N TYR A 177 -1.98 10.05 -6.07
CA TYR A 177 -1.48 10.76 -7.25
C TYR A 177 -2.23 10.34 -8.52
N VAL A 178 -2.38 9.03 -8.76
CA VAL A 178 -3.11 8.51 -9.92
C VAL A 178 -4.55 9.01 -9.87
N TRP A 179 -5.24 8.88 -8.74
CA TRP A 179 -6.60 9.35 -8.56
C TRP A 179 -6.73 10.87 -8.80
N THR A 180 -5.81 11.65 -8.26
CA THR A 180 -5.76 13.11 -8.44
C THR A 180 -5.54 13.48 -9.92
N THR A 181 -4.70 12.72 -10.62
CA THR A 181 -4.34 12.99 -12.02
C THR A 181 -5.44 12.57 -12.99
N ILE A 182 -6.05 11.39 -12.82
CA ILE A 182 -7.05 10.89 -13.77
C ILE A 182 -8.37 11.65 -13.75
N ARG A 183 -8.65 12.39 -12.66
CA ARG A 183 -9.81 13.29 -12.61
C ARG A 183 -9.67 14.48 -13.56
N LYS A 184 -8.47 14.71 -14.11
CA LYS A 184 -8.21 15.85 -14.99
C LYS A 184 -8.77 15.72 -16.39
N ASP A 185 -8.89 14.51 -16.88
CA ASP A 185 -9.33 14.25 -18.23
C ASP A 185 -9.99 12.88 -18.34
N LEU A 186 -11.09 12.84 -19.06
CA LEU A 186 -11.88 11.62 -19.23
C LEU A 186 -11.27 10.75 -20.35
N LYS A 187 -10.43 9.78 -19.97
CA LYS A 187 -9.81 8.82 -20.89
C LYS A 187 -9.96 7.40 -20.36
N LYS A 188 -9.95 6.42 -21.27
CA LYS A 188 -9.96 4.99 -20.93
C LYS A 188 -8.64 4.61 -20.28
N ARG A 189 -8.68 4.15 -19.03
CA ARG A 189 -7.51 3.74 -18.26
C ARG A 189 -7.75 2.43 -17.54
N ILE A 190 -6.69 1.66 -17.35
CA ILE A 190 -6.67 0.49 -16.47
C ILE A 190 -5.60 0.74 -15.42
N LEU A 191 -5.99 0.72 -14.15
CA LEU A 191 -5.09 0.73 -13.01
C LEU A 191 -4.98 -0.68 -12.46
N ILE A 192 -3.77 -1.23 -12.50
CA ILE A 192 -3.40 -2.53 -11.95
C ILE A 192 -2.62 -2.29 -10.67
N VAL A 193 -3.09 -2.88 -9.57
CA VAL A 193 -2.43 -2.83 -8.27
C VAL A 193 -2.02 -4.24 -7.91
N GLU A 194 -0.74 -4.54 -8.06
CA GLU A 194 -0.15 -5.81 -7.67
C GLU A 194 0.12 -5.84 -6.17
N GLU A 195 -0.05 -7.00 -5.53
CA GLU A 195 -0.02 -7.17 -4.07
C GLU A 195 -0.86 -6.12 -3.33
N ALA A 196 -2.11 -5.94 -3.77
CA ALA A 196 -3.04 -4.97 -3.19
C ALA A 196 -3.37 -5.24 -1.71
N TRP A 197 -2.98 -6.39 -1.15
CA TRP A 197 -3.13 -6.72 0.27
C TRP A 197 -2.33 -5.78 1.18
N TYR A 198 -1.23 -5.16 0.72
CA TYR A 198 -0.52 -4.12 1.50
C TYR A 198 -1.44 -2.97 1.94
N LEU A 199 -2.45 -2.65 1.13
CA LEU A 199 -3.43 -1.60 1.45
C LEU A 199 -4.53 -2.09 2.39
N MET A 200 -4.70 -3.40 2.53
CA MET A 200 -5.72 -4.02 3.37
C MET A 200 -5.31 -4.09 4.85
N GLU A 201 -4.02 -3.95 5.15
CA GLU A 201 -3.49 -3.99 6.53
C GLU A 201 -3.98 -2.81 7.39
N ASN A 202 -4.27 -1.66 6.78
CA ASN A 202 -4.78 -0.48 7.46
C ASN A 202 -6.19 -0.12 6.96
N GLU A 203 -7.09 0.19 7.89
CA GLU A 203 -8.50 0.44 7.58
C GLU A 203 -8.69 1.66 6.66
N ASP A 204 -7.93 2.73 6.89
CA ASP A 204 -8.06 3.97 6.14
C ASP A 204 -7.54 3.81 4.70
N SER A 205 -6.42 3.11 4.50
CA SER A 205 -5.92 2.79 3.15
C SER A 205 -6.86 1.83 2.40
N ALA A 206 -7.41 0.83 3.09
CA ALA A 206 -8.37 -0.10 2.50
C ALA A 206 -9.66 0.61 2.06
N ARG A 207 -10.14 1.54 2.89
CA ARG A 207 -11.27 2.40 2.59
C ARG A 207 -11.00 3.29 1.37
N PHE A 208 -9.77 3.79 1.22
CA PHE A 208 -9.39 4.63 0.09
C PHE A 208 -9.46 3.89 -1.25
N ILE A 209 -8.81 2.74 -1.38
CA ILE A 209 -8.87 1.93 -2.61
C ILE A 209 -10.30 1.41 -2.88
N TYR A 210 -11.07 1.07 -1.85
CA TYR A 210 -12.50 0.78 -2.01
C TYR A 210 -13.28 1.99 -2.56
N GLY A 211 -12.97 3.19 -2.08
CA GLY A 211 -13.50 4.45 -2.61
C GLY A 211 -13.16 4.66 -4.08
N ILE A 212 -11.95 4.29 -4.53
CA ILE A 212 -11.58 4.27 -5.95
C ILE A 212 -12.44 3.24 -6.69
N ALA A 213 -12.52 1.99 -6.22
CA ALA A 213 -13.28 0.92 -6.86
C ALA A 213 -14.75 1.31 -7.14
N LYS A 214 -15.42 1.99 -6.20
CA LYS A 214 -16.81 2.45 -6.37
C LYS A 214 -16.98 3.58 -7.38
N ARG A 215 -15.95 4.41 -7.58
CA ARG A 215 -16.04 5.64 -8.38
C ARG A 215 -15.31 5.55 -9.72
N ALA A 216 -14.41 4.59 -9.89
CA ALA A 216 -13.52 4.43 -11.04
C ALA A 216 -14.26 4.51 -12.39
N ARG A 217 -15.44 3.87 -12.47
CA ARG A 217 -16.29 3.88 -13.69
C ARG A 217 -16.69 5.29 -14.15
N LYS A 218 -16.89 6.24 -13.23
CA LYS A 218 -17.24 7.64 -13.57
C LYS A 218 -16.10 8.35 -14.32
N TYR A 219 -14.87 7.88 -14.16
CA TYR A 219 -13.66 8.46 -14.73
C TYR A 219 -13.03 7.58 -15.83
N TYR A 220 -13.80 6.65 -16.40
CA TYR A 220 -13.31 5.66 -17.38
C TYR A 220 -12.09 4.85 -16.91
N LEU A 221 -11.98 4.65 -15.60
CA LEU A 221 -10.96 3.83 -14.97
C LEU A 221 -11.50 2.41 -14.70
N GLY A 222 -10.81 1.39 -15.21
CA GLY A 222 -10.91 0.02 -14.72
C GLY A 222 -9.88 -0.20 -13.61
N LEU A 223 -10.31 -0.74 -12.47
CA LEU A 223 -9.41 -1.15 -11.38
C LEU A 223 -9.23 -2.67 -11.43
N THR A 224 -8.00 -3.13 -11.41
CA THR A 224 -7.62 -4.53 -11.29
C THR A 224 -6.70 -4.69 -10.09
N THR A 225 -7.11 -5.48 -9.11
CA THR A 225 -6.29 -5.83 -7.95
C THR A 225 -5.78 -7.25 -8.12
N ILE A 226 -4.49 -7.46 -7.88
CA ILE A 226 -3.84 -8.78 -7.91
C ILE A 226 -3.28 -9.03 -6.51
N SER A 227 -3.45 -10.25 -6.00
CA SER A 227 -2.97 -10.65 -4.67
C SER A 227 -2.72 -12.15 -4.68
N GLN A 228 -1.53 -12.58 -4.23
CA GLN A 228 -1.22 -13.99 -4.04
C GLN A 228 -1.88 -14.54 -2.78
N ASP A 229 -1.82 -13.77 -1.69
CA ASP A 229 -2.44 -14.11 -0.41
C ASP A 229 -3.89 -13.60 -0.37
N VAL A 230 -4.78 -14.38 -0.97
CA VAL A 230 -6.21 -14.07 -1.00
C VAL A 230 -6.80 -13.93 0.40
N ASP A 231 -6.28 -14.67 1.39
CA ASP A 231 -6.77 -14.64 2.77
C ASP A 231 -6.58 -13.26 3.41
N ASP A 232 -5.41 -12.63 3.24
CA ASP A 232 -5.14 -11.32 3.82
C ASP A 232 -5.97 -10.22 3.15
N PHE A 233 -6.18 -10.35 1.84
CA PHE A 233 -7.10 -9.47 1.13
C PHE A 233 -8.55 -9.65 1.62
N LEU A 234 -9.01 -10.89 1.81
CA LEU A 234 -10.39 -11.21 2.18
C LEU A 234 -10.70 -11.05 3.67
N LYS A 235 -9.71 -10.98 4.57
CA LYS A 235 -9.94 -10.65 5.99
C LYS A 235 -10.51 -9.24 6.15
N SER A 236 -10.16 -8.33 5.24
CA SER A 236 -10.71 -6.97 5.22
C SER A 236 -12.13 -6.95 4.66
N ASN A 237 -13.06 -6.31 5.38
CA ASN A 237 -14.41 -6.04 4.85
C ASN A 237 -14.37 -5.23 3.55
N TYR A 238 -13.38 -4.34 3.40
CA TYR A 238 -13.17 -3.57 2.18
C TYR A 238 -12.66 -4.46 1.05
N GLY A 239 -11.74 -5.39 1.32
CA GLY A 239 -11.27 -6.36 0.34
C GLY A 239 -12.41 -7.24 -0.20
N LYS A 240 -13.24 -7.80 0.68
CA LYS A 240 -14.48 -8.52 0.28
C LYS A 240 -15.39 -7.64 -0.59
N ALA A 241 -15.54 -6.37 -0.22
CA ALA A 241 -16.37 -5.43 -0.99
C ALA A 241 -15.77 -5.12 -2.38
N ILE A 242 -14.44 -5.01 -2.51
CA ILE A 242 -13.78 -4.80 -3.81
C ILE A 242 -13.98 -6.01 -4.70
N VAL A 243 -13.78 -7.22 -4.17
CA VAL A 243 -14.01 -8.47 -4.89
C VAL A 243 -15.46 -8.56 -5.38
N THR A 244 -16.43 -8.42 -4.49
CA THR A 244 -17.86 -8.59 -4.84
C THR A 244 -18.38 -7.54 -5.83
N ASN A 245 -17.77 -6.35 -5.88
CA ASN A 245 -18.12 -5.30 -6.87
C ASN A 245 -17.34 -5.41 -8.19
N SER A 246 -16.39 -6.35 -8.30
CA SER A 246 -15.61 -6.58 -9.51
C SER A 246 -16.46 -7.34 -10.53
N SER A 247 -16.59 -6.79 -11.75
CA SER A 247 -17.37 -7.41 -12.82
C SER A 247 -16.71 -8.63 -13.44
N ILE A 248 -15.39 -8.72 -13.29
CA ILE A 248 -14.54 -9.81 -13.77
C ILE A 248 -13.66 -10.24 -12.61
N GLN A 249 -13.57 -11.54 -12.39
CA GLN A 249 -12.66 -12.14 -11.41
C GLN A 249 -11.96 -13.34 -12.04
N ILE A 250 -10.73 -13.58 -11.64
CA ILE A 250 -9.96 -14.76 -12.02
C ILE A 250 -9.42 -15.37 -10.73
N LEU A 251 -9.83 -16.61 -10.45
CA LEU A 251 -9.27 -17.40 -9.36
C LEU A 251 -8.38 -18.48 -9.96
N LEU A 252 -7.08 -18.38 -9.71
CA LEU A 252 -6.13 -19.43 -10.05
C LEU A 252 -6.04 -20.43 -8.89
N LYS A 253 -5.09 -21.37 -8.98
CA LYS A 253 -4.85 -22.38 -7.93
C LYS A 253 -4.81 -21.77 -6.53
N GLN A 254 -5.54 -22.38 -5.61
CA GLN A 254 -5.64 -21.94 -4.21
C GLN A 254 -4.97 -22.93 -3.25
N HIS A 255 -4.43 -22.40 -2.15
CA HIS A 255 -3.90 -23.24 -1.07
C HIS A 255 -5.05 -23.90 -0.29
N PRO A 256 -4.91 -25.17 0.14
CA PRO A 256 -5.96 -25.86 0.92
C PRO A 256 -6.37 -25.16 2.23
N ALA A 257 -5.52 -24.31 2.80
CA ALA A 257 -5.84 -23.55 4.01
C ALA A 257 -6.78 -22.35 3.75
N ALA A 258 -6.69 -21.74 2.57
CA ALA A 258 -7.46 -20.56 2.17
C ALA A 258 -8.80 -20.92 1.50
N ILE A 259 -8.89 -22.14 0.96
CA ILE A 259 -9.95 -22.53 0.02
C ILE A 259 -11.37 -22.39 0.60
N ASP A 260 -11.57 -22.61 1.90
CA ASP A 260 -12.90 -22.50 2.52
C ASP A 260 -13.38 -21.06 2.57
N LEU A 261 -12.49 -20.11 2.89
CA LEU A 261 -12.78 -18.68 2.88
C LEU A 261 -13.06 -18.19 1.45
N VAL A 262 -12.27 -18.66 0.48
CA VAL A 262 -12.48 -18.35 -0.94
C VAL A 262 -13.81 -18.92 -1.41
N ALA A 263 -14.13 -20.17 -1.08
CA ALA A 263 -15.38 -20.81 -1.48
C ALA A 263 -16.60 -20.07 -0.93
N ASP A 264 -16.57 -19.67 0.34
CA ASP A 264 -17.64 -18.88 0.96
C ASP A 264 -17.78 -17.50 0.32
N THR A 265 -16.66 -16.79 0.11
CA THR A 265 -16.67 -15.41 -0.41
C THR A 265 -17.14 -15.33 -1.86
N PHE A 266 -16.74 -16.31 -2.69
CA PHE A 266 -17.04 -16.35 -4.12
C PHE A 266 -18.24 -17.25 -4.46
N TYR A 267 -18.93 -17.79 -3.45
CA TYR A 267 -20.06 -18.71 -3.61
C TYR A 267 -19.75 -19.91 -4.50
N LEU A 268 -18.58 -20.51 -4.30
CA LEU A 268 -18.11 -21.64 -5.12
C LEU A 268 -18.86 -22.92 -4.73
N SER A 269 -19.19 -23.71 -5.74
CA SER A 269 -19.62 -25.10 -5.57
C SER A 269 -18.46 -26.00 -5.12
N GLU A 270 -18.78 -27.16 -4.55
CA GLU A 270 -17.78 -28.18 -4.19
C GLU A 270 -16.96 -28.66 -5.41
N GLY A 271 -17.54 -28.61 -6.62
CA GLY A 271 -16.83 -28.94 -7.86
C GLY A 271 -15.79 -27.89 -8.22
N GLU A 272 -16.16 -26.62 -8.18
CA GLU A 272 -15.27 -25.47 -8.41
C GLU A 272 -14.15 -25.42 -7.37
N LYS A 273 -14.49 -25.66 -6.10
CA LYS A 273 -13.53 -25.80 -5.02
C LYS A 273 -12.45 -26.86 -5.32
N ARG A 274 -12.88 -28.07 -5.72
CA ARG A 274 -11.95 -29.15 -6.09
C ARG A 274 -11.12 -28.80 -7.32
N LEU A 275 -11.69 -28.08 -8.28
CA LEU A 275 -10.97 -27.60 -9.45
C LEU A 275 -9.84 -26.65 -9.06
N LEU A 276 -10.10 -25.66 -8.20
CA LEU A 276 -9.07 -24.71 -7.74
C LEU A 276 -7.96 -25.39 -6.93
N LEU A 277 -8.26 -26.44 -6.16
CA LEU A 277 -7.26 -27.21 -5.42
C LEU A 277 -6.36 -28.05 -6.36
N GLY A 278 -6.95 -28.60 -7.41
CA GLY A 278 -6.27 -29.46 -8.39
C GLY A 278 -5.63 -28.72 -9.57
N ALA A 279 -5.87 -27.42 -9.71
CA ALA A 279 -5.45 -26.64 -10.87
C ALA A 279 -3.93 -26.65 -11.10
N GLY A 280 -3.52 -26.74 -12.37
CA GLY A 280 -2.16 -26.50 -12.80
C GLY A 280 -1.83 -25.01 -12.95
N GLN A 281 -0.59 -24.70 -13.33
CA GLN A 281 -0.19 -23.33 -13.64
C GLN A 281 -1.03 -22.77 -14.81
N GLY A 282 -1.58 -21.57 -14.61
CA GLY A 282 -2.46 -20.91 -15.58
C GLY A 282 -3.88 -21.48 -15.66
N GLU A 283 -4.21 -22.50 -14.88
CA GLU A 283 -5.57 -23.05 -14.81
C GLU A 283 -6.33 -22.46 -13.62
N GLY A 284 -7.64 -22.27 -13.79
CA GLY A 284 -8.47 -21.66 -12.76
C GLY A 284 -9.91 -21.45 -13.19
N LEU A 285 -10.60 -20.57 -12.48
CA LEU A 285 -11.97 -20.15 -12.74
C LEU A 285 -11.99 -18.69 -13.19
N PHE A 286 -12.78 -18.42 -14.22
CA PHE A 286 -13.07 -17.08 -14.72
C PHE A 286 -14.54 -16.75 -14.48
N PHE A 287 -14.76 -15.58 -13.89
CA PHE A 287 -16.06 -15.08 -13.50
C PHE A 287 -16.37 -13.87 -14.38
N ALA A 288 -17.53 -13.91 -15.04
CA ALA A 288 -18.08 -12.79 -15.78
C ALA A 288 -19.55 -12.61 -15.37
N GLY A 289 -19.79 -11.69 -14.43
CA GLY A 289 -21.08 -11.59 -13.75
C GLY A 289 -21.38 -12.89 -13.00
N THR A 290 -22.50 -13.54 -13.33
CA THR A 290 -22.95 -14.80 -12.70
C THR A 290 -22.39 -16.06 -13.37
N ASN A 291 -21.64 -15.92 -14.46
CA ASN A 291 -21.10 -17.07 -15.19
C ASN A 291 -19.73 -17.44 -14.66
N HIS A 292 -19.57 -18.70 -14.28
CA HIS A 292 -18.30 -19.26 -13.85
C HIS A 292 -17.85 -20.30 -14.88
N VAL A 293 -16.64 -20.15 -15.40
CA VAL A 293 -16.08 -21.09 -16.39
C VAL A 293 -14.66 -21.48 -16.01
N ALA A 294 -14.35 -22.76 -16.16
CA ALA A 294 -12.98 -23.23 -16.07
C ALA A 294 -12.17 -22.69 -17.25
N ILE A 295 -10.99 -22.14 -16.98
CA ILE A 295 -10.10 -21.57 -17.98
C ILE A 295 -8.68 -22.10 -17.85
N LYS A 296 -7.94 -22.04 -18.96
CA LYS A 296 -6.50 -22.22 -19.01
C LYS A 296 -5.86 -21.08 -19.80
N ILE A 297 -5.15 -20.21 -19.10
CA ILE A 297 -4.42 -19.08 -19.65
C ILE A 297 -3.14 -19.60 -20.27
N LYS A 298 -2.87 -19.21 -21.52
CA LYS A 298 -1.63 -19.50 -22.22
C LYS A 298 -1.17 -18.26 -22.96
N ALA A 299 0.07 -17.87 -22.75
CA ALA A 299 0.74 -16.87 -23.56
C ALA A 299 1.16 -17.49 -24.90
N SER A 300 1.10 -16.71 -25.98
CA SER A 300 1.79 -17.07 -27.21
C SER A 300 3.31 -17.10 -26.99
N PRO A 301 4.09 -17.78 -27.84
CA PRO A 301 5.55 -17.82 -27.70
C PRO A 301 6.21 -16.44 -27.67
N GLU A 302 5.65 -15.44 -28.38
CA GLU A 302 6.19 -14.08 -28.40
C GLU A 302 5.82 -13.29 -27.14
N GLU A 303 4.58 -13.43 -26.63
CA GLU A 303 4.18 -12.82 -25.36
C GLU A 303 4.97 -13.42 -24.18
N HIS A 304 5.16 -14.73 -24.17
CA HIS A 304 5.86 -15.46 -23.10
C HIS A 304 7.28 -14.93 -22.88
N LYS A 305 8.01 -14.62 -23.95
CA LYS A 305 9.36 -14.03 -23.87
C LYS A 305 9.38 -12.68 -23.16
N LEU A 306 8.28 -11.92 -23.22
CA LEU A 306 8.18 -10.58 -22.64
C LEU A 306 7.73 -10.59 -21.17
N ILE A 307 6.94 -11.60 -20.78
CA ILE A 307 6.25 -11.63 -19.48
C ILE A 307 6.73 -12.75 -18.55
N THR A 308 7.61 -13.64 -19.00
CA THR A 308 8.12 -14.72 -18.14
C THR A 308 8.89 -14.17 -16.95
N THR A 309 8.56 -14.67 -15.76
CA THR A 309 9.25 -14.38 -14.51
C THR A 309 10.11 -15.56 -14.04
N ASP A 310 10.15 -16.68 -14.78
CA ASP A 310 10.99 -17.83 -14.44
C ASP A 310 12.48 -17.43 -14.50
N PRO A 311 13.22 -17.49 -13.39
CA PRO A 311 14.63 -17.11 -13.35
C PRO A 311 15.51 -17.85 -14.38
N LYS A 312 15.23 -19.13 -14.65
CA LYS A 312 16.00 -19.92 -15.63
C LYS A 312 15.75 -19.44 -17.05
N GLU A 313 14.50 -19.13 -17.38
CA GLU A 313 14.16 -18.60 -18.70
C GLU A 313 14.68 -17.18 -18.89
N ILE A 314 14.57 -16.32 -17.87
CA ILE A 314 15.12 -14.96 -17.89
C ILE A 314 16.62 -14.98 -18.15
N LEU A 315 17.37 -15.86 -17.47
CA LEU A 315 18.81 -16.00 -17.69
C LEU A 315 19.12 -16.39 -19.14
N ARG A 316 18.41 -17.39 -19.69
CA ARG A 316 18.55 -17.80 -21.08
C ARG A 316 18.24 -16.66 -22.05
N LEU A 317 17.14 -15.94 -21.85
CA LEU A 317 16.73 -14.82 -22.71
C LEU A 317 17.74 -13.65 -22.67
N ARG A 318 18.42 -13.45 -21.53
CA ARG A 318 19.52 -12.46 -21.42
C ARG A 318 20.80 -12.92 -22.13
N GLU A 319 21.12 -14.21 -22.07
CA GLU A 319 22.24 -14.80 -22.82
C GLU A 319 22.01 -14.71 -24.34
N GLU A 320 20.77 -14.91 -24.78
CA GLU A 320 20.34 -14.79 -26.18
C GLU A 320 20.21 -13.32 -26.65
N GLY A 321 20.37 -12.35 -25.75
CA GLY A 321 20.29 -10.91 -26.05
C GLY A 321 18.86 -10.40 -26.34
N ILE A 322 17.84 -11.17 -25.99
CA ILE A 322 16.42 -10.83 -26.20
C ILE A 322 15.95 -9.83 -25.13
N ILE A 323 16.39 -10.01 -23.88
CA ILE A 323 16.13 -9.09 -22.77
C ILE A 323 17.44 -8.37 -22.43
N ALA A 324 17.37 -7.06 -22.21
CA ALA A 324 18.54 -6.27 -21.82
C ALA A 324 19.20 -6.84 -20.56
N GLN A 325 20.53 -6.95 -20.58
CA GLN A 325 21.28 -7.21 -19.36
C GLN A 325 21.13 -6.00 -18.44
N LYS A 326 20.82 -6.24 -17.16
CA LYS A 326 20.91 -5.17 -16.17
C LYS A 326 22.36 -4.68 -16.17
N PRO A 327 22.62 -3.37 -16.29
CA PRO A 327 23.96 -2.86 -16.10
C PRO A 327 24.42 -3.28 -14.71
N VAL A 328 25.53 -4.00 -14.63
CA VAL A 328 26.21 -4.26 -13.37
C VAL A 328 26.78 -2.91 -12.95
N VAL A 329 26.03 -2.18 -12.12
CA VAL A 329 26.58 -1.00 -11.46
C VAL A 329 27.51 -1.54 -10.39
N GLU A 330 28.81 -1.37 -10.59
CA GLU A 330 29.81 -1.69 -9.59
C GLU A 330 29.43 -0.92 -8.32
N ALA A 331 29.10 -1.63 -7.24
CA ALA A 331 28.70 -1.00 -5.99
C ALA A 331 29.86 -0.10 -5.54
N GLN A 332 29.72 1.21 -5.73
CA GLN A 332 30.63 2.17 -5.14
C GLN A 332 30.47 1.99 -3.64
N LYS A 333 31.46 1.38 -2.99
CA LYS A 333 31.52 1.37 -1.53
C LYS A 333 31.47 2.85 -1.13
N PRO A 334 30.42 3.32 -0.44
CA PRO A 334 30.41 4.70 0.02
C PRO A 334 31.70 4.89 0.80
N ALA A 335 32.47 5.92 0.44
CA ALA A 335 33.68 6.24 1.17
C ALA A 335 33.23 6.50 2.61
N TYR A 336 33.58 5.60 3.53
CA TYR A 336 33.29 5.79 4.93
C TYR A 336 34.01 7.07 5.36
N GLN A 337 33.26 8.14 5.52
CA GLN A 337 33.75 9.32 6.21
C GLN A 337 33.56 9.05 7.69
N PRO A 338 34.65 8.87 8.46
CA PRO A 338 34.52 8.76 9.90
C PRO A 338 33.77 10.00 10.40
N TYR A 339 32.70 9.77 11.15
CA TYR A 339 31.95 10.81 11.82
C TYR A 339 32.95 11.68 12.61
N LYS A 340 33.10 12.93 12.20
CA LYS A 340 33.82 13.96 12.94
C LYS A 340 32.75 14.69 13.75
N PRO A 341 32.65 14.46 15.07
CA PRO A 341 31.78 15.30 15.88
C PRO A 341 32.33 16.72 15.85
N GLU A 342 31.72 17.59 15.07
CA GLU A 342 31.86 19.03 15.25
C GLU A 342 30.86 19.42 16.34
N ASP A 343 31.38 19.91 17.46
CA ASP A 343 30.69 20.16 18.73
C ASP A 343 30.02 18.94 19.37
N THR A 344 30.85 18.05 19.95
CA THR A 344 30.36 17.23 21.07
C THR A 344 29.95 18.16 22.21
N GLN A 345 28.66 18.42 22.37
CA GLN A 345 28.13 18.56 23.72
C GLN A 345 28.56 17.29 24.45
N LYS A 346 29.43 17.42 25.45
CA LYS A 346 29.87 16.29 26.28
C LYS A 346 28.63 15.61 26.82
N TYR A 347 28.28 14.44 26.29
CA TYR A 347 27.23 13.62 26.86
C TYR A 347 27.76 13.07 28.18
N GLU A 348 27.24 13.58 29.31
CA GLU A 348 27.49 12.97 30.62
C GLU A 348 26.69 11.67 30.69
N THR A 349 27.40 10.54 30.73
CA THR A 349 26.77 9.24 31.01
C THR A 349 26.77 9.03 32.52
N TYR A 350 25.65 8.60 33.11
CA TYR A 350 25.58 8.33 34.55
C TYR A 350 25.66 6.83 34.83
N ASP A 351 26.26 6.42 35.94
CA ASP A 351 26.17 5.05 36.43
C ASP A 351 24.79 4.75 37.06
N LYS A 352 24.61 3.53 37.56
CA LYS A 352 23.35 3.11 38.18
C LYS A 352 23.05 3.85 39.49
N GLU A 353 24.04 4.54 40.06
CA GLU A 353 23.92 5.39 41.23
C GLU A 353 23.78 6.90 40.88
N GLY A 354 23.72 7.25 39.59
CA GLY A 354 23.52 8.63 39.13
C GLY A 354 24.78 9.50 39.12
N GLN A 355 25.98 8.91 39.20
CA GLN A 355 27.24 9.65 39.13
C GLN A 355 27.79 9.69 37.69
N PRO A 356 28.37 10.83 37.24
CA PRO A 356 28.90 10.96 35.88
C PRO A 356 30.12 10.06 35.66
N LYS A 357 30.06 9.19 34.65
CA LYS A 357 31.15 8.34 34.15
C LYS A 357 32.02 9.13 33.16
N THR A 358 33.33 9.10 33.39
CA THR A 358 34.34 9.53 32.42
C THR A 358 34.39 8.54 31.24
N GLU A 359 34.62 9.06 30.04
CA GLU A 359 34.51 8.43 28.72
C GLU A 359 34.90 6.94 28.62
N PHE A 360 34.14 6.22 27.78
CA PHE A 360 34.41 4.84 27.37
C PHE A 360 35.82 4.71 26.75
N GLN A 361 36.73 4.00 27.41
CA GLN A 361 38.01 3.61 26.83
C GLN A 361 37.90 2.23 26.16
N PRO A 362 37.95 2.12 24.82
CA PRO A 362 38.04 0.83 24.16
C PRO A 362 39.40 0.18 24.50
N LYS A 363 39.38 -1.09 24.93
CA LYS A 363 40.61 -1.85 25.16
C LYS A 363 41.32 -2.07 23.81
N SER A 364 42.44 -1.39 23.58
CA SER A 364 43.31 -1.62 22.43
C SER A 364 44.06 -2.95 22.59
N SER A 365 43.72 -3.97 21.80
CA SER A 365 44.65 -5.07 21.54
C SER A 365 45.60 -4.64 20.42
N ASN A 366 46.84 -4.32 20.78
CA ASN A 366 47.94 -4.07 19.84
C ASN A 366 48.30 -5.35 19.09
N THR A 367 48.13 -5.37 17.77
CA THR A 367 48.98 -6.14 16.85
C THR A 367 49.35 -5.26 15.66
N THR A 368 50.56 -4.71 15.73
CA THR A 368 51.28 -4.06 14.65
C THR A 368 51.70 -5.10 13.61
N GLY A 369 51.20 -5.00 12.38
CA GLY A 369 51.65 -5.79 11.25
C GLY A 369 51.03 -5.29 9.95
N THR A 370 51.86 -4.73 9.06
CA THR A 370 51.54 -4.37 7.68
C THR A 370 50.79 -5.48 6.94
N PRO A 371 49.76 -5.16 6.13
CA PRO A 371 49.03 -6.18 5.38
C PRO A 371 49.91 -6.74 4.25
N PRO A 372 49.91 -8.07 3.99
CA PRO A 372 50.58 -8.64 2.82
C PRO A 372 49.78 -8.33 1.55
N PRO A 373 50.44 -8.27 0.37
CA PRO A 373 49.77 -8.01 -0.90
C PRO A 373 48.87 -9.18 -1.31
N ASN A 374 47.76 -8.85 -1.99
CA ASN A 374 46.74 -9.75 -2.50
C ASN A 374 47.31 -10.97 -3.23
N THR A 375 47.07 -12.16 -2.68
CA THR A 375 47.13 -13.45 -3.40
C THR A 375 45.76 -14.11 -3.29
N PRO A 376 45.17 -14.66 -4.36
CA PRO A 376 43.84 -15.27 -4.30
C PRO A 376 43.90 -16.57 -3.49
N VAL A 377 43.05 -16.70 -2.46
CA VAL A 377 42.89 -17.97 -1.72
C VAL A 377 41.65 -18.70 -2.23
N GLU A 378 41.91 -19.88 -2.76
CA GLU A 378 40.97 -20.91 -3.21
C GLU A 378 40.18 -21.48 -2.01
N ILE A 379 38.84 -21.46 -2.07
CA ILE A 379 37.99 -21.95 -0.98
C ILE A 379 37.79 -23.46 -1.12
N THR A 380 38.56 -24.25 -0.37
CA THR A 380 38.21 -25.65 -0.07
C THR A 380 37.32 -25.73 1.19
N LYS A 381 36.21 -26.47 1.09
CA LYS A 381 35.26 -26.73 2.20
C LYS A 381 35.90 -27.62 3.28
N PRO A 382 35.77 -27.32 4.58
CA PRO A 382 36.08 -28.28 5.62
C PRO A 382 34.83 -28.97 6.19
N ASN A 383 34.88 -30.29 6.14
CA ASN A 383 34.09 -31.22 6.95
C ASN A 383 34.65 -31.20 8.39
N ASN A 384 33.82 -31.19 9.44
CA ASN A 384 34.25 -31.75 10.73
C ASN A 384 33.08 -32.18 11.63
N ARG A 385 33.08 -33.48 11.95
CA ARG A 385 32.41 -34.10 13.10
C ARG A 385 33.11 -33.67 14.39
N ILE A 386 32.36 -33.43 15.47
CA ILE A 386 32.88 -33.50 16.84
C ILE A 386 31.90 -34.32 17.70
N ASN A 387 32.42 -35.40 18.27
CA ASN A 387 31.82 -36.16 19.37
C ASN A 387 32.10 -35.45 20.70
N SER A 388 31.10 -35.34 21.59
CA SER A 388 31.33 -35.23 23.04
C SER A 388 30.10 -35.65 23.85
N THR A 389 30.36 -36.54 24.81
CA THR A 389 29.50 -37.24 25.79
C THR A 389 28.76 -36.28 26.77
N PRO A 390 27.58 -36.65 27.33
CA PRO A 390 26.71 -35.71 28.05
C PRO A 390 27.00 -35.56 29.55
N GLN A 391 27.00 -34.32 30.05
CA GLN A 391 26.94 -33.99 31.48
C GLN A 391 25.52 -33.53 31.85
N GLN A 392 24.98 -34.09 32.94
CA GLN A 392 23.64 -33.87 33.46
C GLN A 392 23.43 -32.44 34.01
N ALA A 393 22.24 -31.89 33.75
CA ALA A 393 21.76 -30.63 34.31
C ALA A 393 21.21 -30.81 35.74
N PRO A 394 21.36 -29.81 36.64
CA PRO A 394 20.71 -29.82 37.95
C PRO A 394 19.20 -29.47 37.84
N PRO A 395 18.37 -29.89 38.81
CA PRO A 395 16.91 -29.74 38.73
C PRO A 395 16.44 -28.30 39.05
N PRO A 396 15.26 -27.88 38.55
CA PRO A 396 14.72 -26.54 38.76
C PRO A 396 14.12 -26.33 40.17
N ALA A 397 14.27 -25.11 40.69
CA ALA A 397 13.73 -24.66 41.96
C ALA A 397 12.20 -24.49 41.93
N LYS A 398 11.55 -24.77 43.06
CA LYS A 398 10.09 -24.70 43.30
C LYS A 398 9.60 -23.24 43.35
N ASN A 399 8.57 -22.91 42.56
CA ASN A 399 7.78 -21.67 42.71
C ASN A 399 6.83 -21.76 43.93
N PRO A 400 6.66 -20.69 44.72
CA PRO A 400 5.59 -20.59 45.71
C PRO A 400 4.25 -20.16 45.08
N ASN A 401 3.16 -20.66 45.66
CA ASN A 401 1.76 -20.50 45.22
C ASN A 401 1.28 -19.04 45.10
N PRO A 402 0.35 -18.73 44.16
CA PRO A 402 -0.29 -17.42 44.06
C PRO A 402 -1.44 -17.24 45.07
N VAL A 403 -1.47 -16.07 45.70
CA VAL A 403 -2.55 -15.57 46.56
C VAL A 403 -3.71 -15.12 45.69
N SER A 404 -4.92 -15.57 46.05
CA SER A 404 -6.19 -15.26 45.40
C SER A 404 -6.66 -13.83 45.67
N THR A 405 -6.91 -13.04 44.64
CA THR A 405 -7.72 -11.82 44.68
C THR A 405 -9.04 -12.04 43.92
N PRO A 406 -10.20 -11.66 44.46
CA PRO A 406 -11.50 -11.95 43.86
C PRO A 406 -11.80 -11.05 42.65
N VAL A 407 -12.33 -11.69 41.61
CA VAL A 407 -12.82 -11.11 40.36
C VAL A 407 -14.13 -10.35 40.63
N PRO A 408 -14.28 -9.07 40.22
CA PRO A 408 -15.58 -8.41 40.24
C PRO A 408 -16.49 -8.96 39.14
N THR A 409 -17.72 -9.24 39.55
CA THR A 409 -18.83 -9.86 38.83
C THR A 409 -19.22 -9.19 37.51
N SER A 410 -19.54 -10.05 36.54
CA SER A 410 -20.18 -9.79 35.25
C SER A 410 -21.36 -8.82 35.28
N ASN A 411 -21.32 -7.79 34.43
CA ASN A 411 -22.51 -7.03 34.04
C ASN A 411 -23.40 -7.89 33.12
N PRO A 412 -24.74 -7.82 33.26
CA PRO A 412 -25.65 -8.61 32.45
C PRO A 412 -25.68 -8.16 30.98
N LYS A 413 -25.73 -9.17 30.10
CA LYS A 413 -25.87 -9.07 28.63
C LYS A 413 -27.19 -8.33 28.28
N PRO A 414 -27.20 -7.36 27.36
CA PRO A 414 -28.44 -6.74 26.90
C PRO A 414 -29.28 -7.75 26.10
N THR A 415 -30.58 -7.79 26.38
CA THR A 415 -31.58 -8.57 25.62
C THR A 415 -31.71 -8.04 24.18
N PRO A 416 -31.88 -8.92 23.18
CA PRO A 416 -32.10 -8.48 21.80
C PRO A 416 -33.47 -7.79 21.66
N LYS A 417 -33.48 -6.59 21.06
CA LYS A 417 -34.72 -5.93 20.62
C LYS A 417 -35.40 -6.77 19.53
N PRO A 418 -36.74 -6.88 19.52
CA PRO A 418 -37.45 -7.51 18.40
C PRO A 418 -37.24 -6.72 17.10
N PRO A 419 -37.23 -7.38 15.94
CA PRO A 419 -37.04 -6.72 14.65
C PRO A 419 -38.16 -5.72 14.36
N LEU A 420 -37.80 -4.57 13.80
CA LEU A 420 -38.75 -3.59 13.25
C LEU A 420 -39.56 -4.25 12.11
N PRO A 421 -40.88 -3.99 12.02
CA PRO A 421 -41.70 -4.52 10.92
C PRO A 421 -41.21 -3.97 9.58
N LYS A 422 -41.17 -4.83 8.56
CA LYS A 422 -40.86 -4.43 7.17
C LYS A 422 -41.89 -3.41 6.68
N PRO A 423 -41.49 -2.31 6.02
CA PRO A 423 -42.44 -1.39 5.42
C PRO A 423 -43.22 -2.09 4.30
N THR A 424 -44.54 -1.90 4.28
CA THR A 424 -45.42 -2.33 3.20
C THR A 424 -45.30 -1.38 2.01
N GLU A 425 -45.58 -1.87 0.80
CA GLU A 425 -45.43 -1.13 -0.48
C GLU A 425 -46.11 0.25 -0.49
N ASN A 426 -47.17 0.44 0.32
CA ASN A 426 -47.88 1.71 0.41
C ASN A 426 -47.13 2.81 1.19
N THR A 427 -46.09 2.49 1.98
CA THR A 427 -45.35 3.51 2.75
C THR A 427 -44.24 4.19 1.92
N ILE A 428 -43.87 3.61 0.77
CA ILE A 428 -42.84 4.16 -0.13
C ILE A 428 -43.44 5.15 -1.14
N ILE A 429 -44.71 4.96 -1.52
CA ILE A 429 -45.40 5.79 -2.51
C ILE A 429 -45.78 7.16 -1.93
N ASP A 430 -46.15 7.24 -0.64
CA ASP A 430 -46.50 8.50 0.02
C ASP A 430 -45.27 9.38 0.37
N GLN A 431 -44.07 8.80 0.46
CA GLN A 431 -42.84 9.57 0.73
C GLN A 431 -42.19 10.14 -0.54
N MET A 432 -42.51 9.62 -1.73
CA MET A 432 -41.96 10.16 -2.99
C MET A 432 -42.81 11.28 -3.60
N SER A 433 -44.09 11.39 -3.27
CA SER A 433 -44.99 12.45 -3.78
C SER A 433 -44.78 13.83 -3.13
N THR A 434 -44.04 13.89 -2.01
CA THR A 434 -43.74 15.15 -1.30
C THR A 434 -42.42 15.80 -1.71
N LEU A 435 -41.59 15.13 -2.52
CA LEU A 435 -40.24 15.59 -2.89
C LEU A 435 -40.10 16.12 -4.33
N ASN A 436 -41.07 15.90 -5.23
CA ASN A 436 -41.04 16.51 -6.57
C ASN A 436 -42.44 16.55 -7.24
N PRO A 437 -43.14 17.69 -7.26
CA PRO A 437 -44.49 17.79 -7.83
C PRO A 437 -44.57 17.68 -9.37
N ASN A 438 -43.43 17.66 -10.08
CA ASN A 438 -43.37 17.79 -11.55
C ASN A 438 -42.75 16.59 -12.28
N ALA A 439 -42.71 15.41 -11.66
CA ALA A 439 -42.27 14.19 -12.35
C ALA A 439 -43.47 13.53 -13.08
N GLU A 440 -43.55 13.67 -14.41
CA GLU A 440 -44.46 12.87 -15.23
C GLU A 440 -44.04 11.39 -15.26
N PRO A 441 -44.96 10.43 -15.09
CA PRO A 441 -44.64 9.01 -15.09
C PRO A 441 -44.61 8.45 -16.53
N MET A 442 -43.41 8.13 -17.03
CA MET A 442 -43.26 7.26 -18.21
C MET A 442 -43.37 5.80 -17.78
N ILE A 443 -44.60 5.26 -17.81
CA ILE A 443 -44.87 3.83 -17.60
C ILE A 443 -44.87 3.12 -18.96
N GLY A 444 -43.82 2.36 -19.22
CA GLY A 444 -43.81 1.32 -20.25
C GLY A 444 -44.35 0.00 -19.66
N ASN A 445 -45.41 -0.54 -20.25
CA ASN A 445 -46.00 -1.83 -19.88
C ASN A 445 -44.97 -2.97 -19.98
N ILE A 446 -44.75 -3.69 -18.88
CA ILE A 446 -44.10 -5.01 -18.88
C ILE A 446 -45.13 -6.03 -18.37
N ASP A 447 -45.60 -6.87 -19.29
CA ASP A 447 -46.43 -8.04 -19.04
C ASP A 447 -45.54 -9.18 -18.52
N LEU A 448 -45.76 -9.60 -17.27
CA LEU A 448 -45.14 -10.79 -16.67
C LEU A 448 -46.23 -11.84 -16.39
N LYS A 449 -46.68 -12.52 -17.44
CA LYS A 449 -47.24 -13.88 -17.30
C LYS A 449 -46.13 -14.91 -17.46
N GLY A 450 -45.62 -15.41 -16.33
CA GLY A 450 -44.89 -16.67 -16.30
C GLY A 450 -45.86 -17.86 -16.43
N PRO A 451 -45.45 -18.99 -17.03
CA PRO A 451 -46.21 -20.22 -16.94
C PRO A 451 -45.87 -20.98 -15.65
N SER A 452 -46.91 -21.42 -14.97
CA SER A 452 -46.89 -22.36 -13.86
C SER A 452 -46.53 -23.77 -14.34
N GLN A 453 -45.50 -24.40 -13.76
CA GLN A 453 -45.52 -25.72 -13.11
C GLN A 453 -44.13 -26.08 -12.58
#